data_AF-A0A8I0L0Z7-F1
#
_entry.id   AF-A0A8I0L0Z7-F1
#
_cell.length_a   1.000
_cell.length_b   1.000
_cell.length_c   1.000
_cell.angle_alpha   90.00
_cell.angle_beta   90.00
_cell.angle_gamma   90.00
#
_symmetry.space_group_name_H-M   'P 1'
#
loop_
_entity.id
_entity.type
_entity.pdbx_description
1 polymer ?
#
loop_
_entity_poly.entity_id
_entity_poly.type
_entity_poly.pdbx_seq_one_letter_code
_entity_poly.pdbx_strand_id
1 'polypeptide(L)' 'HALRIIGDWIGFYNQQRPHQALKMMTPDAAHAATLTA' A
#
# COMPACT_ATOMS: atom_id res chain seq x y z
N HIS A 1 -13.18 -6.17 -17.53
CA HIS A 1 -12.63 -7.19 -16.60
C HIS A 1 -11.21 -6.84 -16.13
N ALA A 2 -10.24 -6.64 -17.03
CA ALA A 2 -8.84 -6.34 -16.67
C ALA A 2 -8.64 -5.09 -15.78
N LEU A 3 -9.36 -3.99 -16.07
CA LEU A 3 -9.28 -2.76 -15.26
C LEU A 3 -9.67 -2.99 -13.79
N ARG A 4 -10.65 -3.87 -13.55
CA ARG A 4 -11.06 -4.22 -12.19
C ARG A 4 -9.96 -4.98 -11.45
N ILE A 5 -9.35 -5.96 -12.11
CA ILE A 5 -8.25 -6.76 -11.53
C ILE A 5 -7.06 -5.85 -11.18
N ILE A 6 -6.73 -4.89 -12.04
CA ILE A 6 -5.64 -3.93 -11.77
C ILE A 6 -5.99 -3.04 -10.58
N GLY A 7 -7.23 -2.53 -10.51
CA GLY A 7 -7.69 -1.74 -9.37
C GLY A 7 -7.65 -2.53 -8.06
N ASP A 8 -8.14 -3.77 -8.08
CA ASP A 8 -8.13 -4.67 -6.92
C ASP A 8 -6.68 -4.95 -6.45
N TRP A 9 -5.76 -5.17 -7.40
CA TRP A 9 -4.35 -5.42 -7.09
C TRP A 9 -3.64 -4.19 -6.51
N ILE A 10 -3.89 -2.99 -7.05
CA ILE A 10 -3.35 -1.73 -6.50
C ILE A 10 -3.84 -1.52 -5.07
N GLY A 11 -5.14 -1.71 -4.82
CA GLY A 11 -5.72 -1.60 -3.48
C GLY A 11 -5.07 -2.59 -2.50
N PHE A 12 -4.91 -3.85 -2.91
CA PHE A 12 -4.24 -4.87 -2.11
C PHE A 12 -2.78 -4.51 -1.80
N TYR A 13 -2.02 -4.05 -2.79
CA TYR A 13 -0.61 -3.67 -2.62
C TYR A 13 -0.44 -2.50 -1.64
N ASN A 14 -1.26 -1.46 -1.78
CA ASN A 14 -1.15 -0.24 -0.97
C ASN A 14 -1.62 -0.44 0.47
N GLN A 15 -2.65 -1.28 0.69
CA GLN A 15 -3.35 -1.34 1.98
C GLN A 15 -3.06 -2.60 2.79
N GLN A 16 -2.69 -3.71 2.16
CA GLN A 16 -2.64 -5.02 2.83
C GLN A 16 -1.28 -5.70 2.77
N ARG A 17 -0.34 -5.17 1.96
CA ARG A 17 1.00 -5.75 1.80
C ARG A 17 2.03 -5.00 2.63
N PRO A 18 2.47 -5.55 3.78
CA PRO A 18 3.59 -4.98 4.50
C PRO A 18 4.91 -5.28 3.78
N HIS A 19 5.82 -4.31 3.78
CA HIS A 19 7.11 -4.41 3.09
C HIS A 19 8.27 -4.23 4.07
N GLN A 20 9.30 -5.09 3.98
CA GLN A 20 10.49 -5.00 4.84
C GLN A 20 11.21 -3.66 4.70
N ALA A 21 11.31 -3.13 3.47
CA ALA A 21 11.90 -1.81 3.18
C ALA A 21 11.15 -0.66 3.89
N LEU A 22 9.87 -0.85 4.20
CA LEU A 22 9.03 0.11 4.91
C LEU A 22 8.90 -0.24 6.39
N LYS A 23 9.87 -0.96 6.99
CA LYS A 23 9.81 -1.42 8.38
C LYS A 23 8.53 -2.21 8.69
N MET A 24 8.10 -3.04 7.75
CA MET A 24 6.85 -3.82 7.80
C MET A 24 5.56 -2.99 7.75
N MET A 25 5.62 -1.70 7.38
CA MET A 25 4.43 -0.92 7.05
C MET A 25 3.93 -1.25 5.64
N THR A 26 2.65 -0.99 5.42
CA THR A 26 2.07 -0.90 4.08
C THR A 26 2.45 0.45 3.45
N PRO A 27 2.44 0.58 2.10
CA PRO A 27 2.70 1.85 1.44
C PRO A 27 1.82 3.00 1.95
N ASP A 28 0.51 2.75 2.16
CA ASP A 28 -0.41 3.78 2.68
C ASP A 28 -0.05 4.19 4.12
N ALA A 29 0.33 3.24 4.97
CA ALA A 29 0.73 3.53 6.35
C ALA A 29 2.05 4.33 6.40
N ALA A 30 3.03 3.98 5.56
CA ALA A 30 4.30 4.72 5.46
C ALA A 30 4.09 6.15 4.92
N HIS A 31 3.21 6.31 3.94
CA HIS A 31 2.84 7.63 3.41
C HIS A 31 2.16 8.48 4.49
N ALA A 32 1.17 7.92 5.20
CA ALA A 32 0.49 8.61 6.31
C ALA A 32 1.47 9.04 7.41
N ALA A 33 2.41 8.17 7.80
CA ALA A 33 3.42 8.48 8.82
C ALA A 33 4.32 9.65 8.40
N THR A 34 4.61 9.78 7.10
CA THR A 34 5.43 10.88 6.56
C THR A 34 4.68 12.22 6.59
N LEU A 35 3.36 12.21 6.40
CA LEU A 35 2.52 13.42 6.46
C LEU A 35 2.35 13.96 7.88
N THR A 36 2.58 13.14 8.90
CA THR A 36 2.42 13.48 10.31
C THR A 36 3.73 13.80 11.04
N ALA A 37 4.87 13.74 10.32
CA ALA A 37 6.21 14.02 10.84
C ALA A 37 6.62 15.47 10.53
#